data_AF-A0A938SGW7-F1
#
_entry.id   AF-A0A938SGW7-F1
#
_cell.length_a   1.000
_cell.length_b   1.000
_cell.length_c   1.000
_cell.angle_alpha   90.00
_cell.angle_beta   90.00
_cell.angle_gamma   90.00
#
_symmetry.space_group_name_H-M   'P 1'
#
loop_
_entity.id
_entity.type
_entity.pdbx_description
1 polymer ?
#
loop_
_entity_poly.entity_id
_entity_poly.type
_entity_poly.pdbx_seq_one_letter_code
_entity_poly.pdbx_strand_id
1 'polypeptide(L)'
;IIGRLLSLSNLEFVGARLYAPTDGFVDQYVATIADQRMEARFKTALMGYVNDNLRRNNRLGISNRVTVLLFEGEDATKRLRDVIGPISDHLKGDTVRGTYGDFVCGASGDVEYFEPAVLSAADPGMSKKQLALLAEYAESDGGVLERVVKFPAGAKPETTLVILKPDSLRRGSSRPGNIIDMFSRTGLYIVAAKLLRMSVAQAEEFYRPVREMFVDKLRDRVAAKIAAALQSQFDFETPESTLGRMADLLKEPNADCEFRKIVKYMTGVDPASVWSASEKKKPGAEKCLCLLYRGENAIDKIRERLGATNPEKAEPGTVRSVYGYDLMQNQAHASDSTENAERERKIVGLWKEEKPCEFRQLIESYL
;
A
#
# COMPACT_ATOMS: atom_id res chain seq x y z
N ILE A 1 13.84 4.13 -0.57
CA ILE A 1 13.93 2.64 -0.53
C ILE A 1 12.85 1.97 -1.37
N ILE A 2 11.57 1.99 -0.96
CA ILE A 2 10.46 1.25 -1.63
C ILE A 2 10.38 1.55 -3.14
N GLY A 3 10.43 2.83 -3.52
CA GLY A 3 10.35 3.25 -4.92
C GLY A 3 11.46 2.65 -5.79
N ARG A 4 12.69 2.56 -5.27
CA ARG A 4 13.82 1.94 -5.98
C ARG A 4 13.65 0.43 -6.12
N LEU A 5 13.20 -0.25 -5.06
CA LEU A 5 12.94 -1.70 -5.12
C LEU A 5 11.89 -2.02 -6.18
N LEU A 6 10.80 -1.24 -6.24
CA LEU A 6 9.72 -1.44 -7.22
C LEU A 6 10.14 -1.07 -8.64
N SER A 7 10.93 -0.01 -8.83
CA SER A 7 11.27 0.47 -10.18
C SER A 7 12.48 -0.25 -10.79
N LEU A 8 13.46 -0.68 -9.98
CA LEU A 8 14.74 -1.18 -10.48
C LEU A 8 14.85 -2.71 -10.47
N SER A 9 14.07 -3.43 -9.66
CA SER A 9 14.21 -4.89 -9.56
C SER A 9 13.70 -5.65 -10.79
N ASN A 10 12.77 -5.03 -11.55
CA ASN A 10 12.01 -5.69 -12.60
C ASN A 10 11.36 -7.01 -12.11
N LEU A 11 10.96 -7.04 -10.84
CA LEU A 11 10.23 -8.12 -10.19
C LEU A 11 8.77 -7.73 -9.98
N GLU A 12 7.92 -8.73 -9.88
CA GLU A 12 6.53 -8.54 -9.49
C GLU A 12 6.43 -8.35 -7.99
N PHE A 13 5.86 -7.22 -7.56
CA PHE A 13 5.53 -7.01 -6.16
C PHE A 13 4.25 -7.79 -5.82
N VAL A 14 4.34 -8.71 -4.85
CA VAL A 14 3.28 -9.70 -4.56
C VAL A 14 2.71 -9.62 -3.15
N GLY A 15 3.43 -9.03 -2.20
CA GLY A 15 2.95 -8.95 -0.83
C GLY A 15 3.63 -7.85 -0.04
N ALA A 16 2.87 -7.27 0.89
CA ALA A 16 3.40 -6.38 1.92
C ALA A 16 2.71 -6.67 3.24
N ARG A 17 3.48 -6.62 4.34
CA ARG A 17 2.96 -6.74 5.71
C ARG A 17 3.90 -6.04 6.68
N LEU A 18 3.35 -5.41 7.71
CA LEU A 18 4.16 -4.90 8.83
C LEU A 18 4.30 -5.97 9.90
N TYR A 19 5.48 -6.04 10.51
CA TYR A 19 5.79 -6.87 11.68
C TYR A 19 6.28 -6.01 12.84
N ALA A 20 5.93 -6.40 14.06
CA ALA A 20 6.59 -5.99 15.30
C ALA A 20 7.17 -7.26 15.94
N PRO A 21 8.42 -7.61 15.59
CA PRO A 21 9.03 -8.87 15.99
C PRO A 21 9.00 -9.11 17.50
N THR A 22 8.76 -10.36 17.86
CA THR A 22 9.04 -10.91 19.18
C THR A 22 10.53 -11.21 19.29
N ASP A 23 11.02 -11.27 20.53
CA ASP A 23 12.41 -11.66 20.77
C ASP A 23 12.68 -13.10 20.26
N GLY A 24 11.69 -13.99 20.33
CA GLY A 24 11.77 -15.34 19.75
C GLY A 24 11.89 -15.35 18.23
N PHE A 25 11.14 -14.50 17.51
CA PHE A 25 11.33 -14.32 16.07
C PHE A 25 12.75 -13.81 15.78
N VAL A 26 13.21 -12.81 16.54
CA VAL A 26 14.54 -12.22 16.37
C VAL A 26 15.64 -13.26 16.57
N ASP A 27 15.55 -14.10 17.59
CA ASP A 27 16.51 -15.18 17.86
C ASP A 27 16.63 -16.13 16.66
N GLN A 28 15.48 -16.58 16.12
CA GLN A 28 15.47 -17.46 14.96
C GLN A 28 15.96 -16.76 13.68
N TYR A 29 15.59 -15.49 13.46
CA TYR A 29 16.03 -14.73 12.31
C TYR A 29 17.55 -14.51 12.33
N VAL A 30 18.12 -14.19 13.49
CA VAL A 30 19.58 -14.07 13.71
C VAL A 30 20.29 -15.39 13.42
N ALA A 31 19.72 -16.53 13.81
CA ALA A 31 20.27 -17.85 13.47
C ALA A 31 20.32 -18.04 11.94
N THR A 32 19.31 -17.58 11.19
CA THR A 32 19.38 -17.61 9.71
C THR A 32 20.52 -16.76 9.16
N ILE A 33 20.81 -15.59 9.76
CA ILE A 33 21.93 -14.73 9.37
C ILE A 33 23.27 -15.44 9.64
N ALA A 34 23.38 -16.11 10.79
CA ALA A 34 24.58 -16.84 11.19
C ALA A 34 24.94 -17.96 10.20
N ASP A 35 23.93 -18.63 9.64
CA ASP A 35 24.09 -19.68 8.63
C ASP A 35 24.48 -19.16 7.23
N GLN A 36 24.26 -17.87 6.93
CA GLN A 36 24.48 -17.36 5.58
C GLN A 36 25.97 -17.37 5.19
N ARG A 37 26.25 -17.61 3.91
CA ARG A 37 27.59 -17.46 3.34
C ARG A 37 27.90 -15.98 3.12
N MET A 38 28.60 -15.39 4.08
CA MET A 38 28.97 -13.97 4.12
C MET A 38 30.26 -13.79 4.92
N GLU A 39 31.03 -12.75 4.62
CA GLU A 39 32.20 -12.35 5.41
C GLU A 39 31.83 -12.16 6.89
N ALA A 40 32.70 -12.64 7.79
CA ALA A 40 32.42 -12.70 9.22
C ALA A 40 32.06 -11.34 9.82
N ARG A 41 32.79 -10.27 9.45
CA ARG A 41 32.51 -8.90 9.94
C ARG A 41 31.11 -8.41 9.59
N PHE A 42 30.64 -8.65 8.35
CA PHE A 42 29.31 -8.23 7.90
C PHE A 42 28.20 -9.06 8.55
N LYS A 43 28.46 -10.35 8.75
CA LYS A 43 27.56 -11.23 9.49
C LYS A 43 27.38 -10.75 10.93
N THR A 44 28.48 -10.48 11.64
CA THR A 44 28.46 -9.94 13.00
C THR A 44 27.72 -8.60 13.06
N ALA A 45 28.00 -7.68 12.13
CA ALA A 45 27.33 -6.38 12.06
C ALA A 45 25.81 -6.51 11.82
N LEU A 46 25.37 -7.38 10.89
CA LEU A 46 23.96 -7.66 10.65
C LEU A 46 23.26 -8.27 11.86
N MET A 47 23.89 -9.26 12.50
CA MET A 47 23.34 -9.88 13.71
C MET A 47 23.22 -8.83 14.83
N GLY A 48 24.23 -7.99 15.02
CA GLY A 48 24.20 -6.87 15.97
C GLY A 48 23.05 -5.91 15.67
N TYR A 49 22.94 -5.44 14.43
CA TYR A 49 21.86 -4.54 14.01
C TYR A 49 20.46 -5.12 14.30
N VAL A 50 20.22 -6.39 13.96
CA VAL A 50 18.92 -7.03 14.21
C VAL A 50 18.65 -7.13 15.71
N ASN A 51 19.63 -7.52 16.51
CA ASN A 51 19.50 -7.61 17.97
C ASN A 51 19.21 -6.25 18.61
N ASP A 52 19.93 -5.21 18.19
CA ASP A 52 19.89 -3.90 18.83
C ASP A 52 18.63 -3.09 18.48
N ASN A 53 18.03 -3.35 17.31
CA ASN A 53 16.93 -2.53 16.78
C ASN A 53 15.58 -3.25 16.71
N LEU A 54 15.55 -4.56 16.44
CA LEU A 54 14.27 -5.27 16.21
C LEU A 54 13.68 -5.94 17.45
N ARG A 55 14.45 -6.02 18.55
CA ARG A 55 13.93 -6.47 19.84
C ARG A 55 12.98 -5.47 20.46
N ARG A 56 12.08 -5.94 21.33
CA ARG A 56 11.06 -5.09 21.98
C ARG A 56 11.67 -4.03 22.90
N ASN A 57 12.72 -4.41 23.63
CA ASN A 57 13.49 -3.52 24.50
C ASN A 57 14.75 -3.04 23.79
N ASN A 58 14.61 -2.53 22.56
CA ASN A 58 15.74 -1.97 21.82
C ASN A 58 16.31 -0.75 22.54
N ARG A 59 17.62 -0.51 22.33
CA ARG A 59 18.37 0.61 22.93
C ARG A 59 17.81 1.98 22.57
N LEU A 60 17.07 2.08 21.47
CA LEU A 60 16.53 3.33 20.96
C LEU A 60 15.21 3.72 21.66
N GLY A 61 14.59 2.81 22.41
CA GLY A 61 13.30 3.05 23.07
C GLY A 61 12.15 3.34 22.09
N ILE A 62 12.34 3.06 20.80
CA ILE A 62 11.35 3.29 19.74
C ILE A 62 10.67 1.99 19.32
N SER A 63 9.61 2.13 18.53
CA SER A 63 8.83 1.01 18.02
C SER A 63 9.67 0.10 17.09
N ASN A 64 9.72 -1.21 17.40
CA ASN A 64 10.50 -2.22 16.68
C ASN A 64 9.85 -2.71 15.36
N ARG A 65 9.20 -1.81 14.62
CA ARG A 65 8.42 -2.20 13.45
C ARG A 65 9.28 -2.35 12.20
N VAL A 66 8.98 -3.37 11.42
CA VAL A 66 9.55 -3.57 10.08
C VAL A 66 8.45 -3.75 9.05
N THR A 67 8.71 -3.33 7.82
CA THR A 67 7.84 -3.65 6.68
C THR A 67 8.50 -4.74 5.85
N VAL A 68 7.79 -5.85 5.69
CA VAL A 68 8.18 -6.97 4.82
C VAL A 68 7.55 -6.74 3.46
N LEU A 69 8.37 -6.80 2.41
CA LEU A 69 7.95 -6.69 1.02
C LEU A 69 8.36 -7.98 0.30
N LEU A 70 7.41 -8.60 -0.39
CA LEU A 70 7.61 -9.84 -1.13
C LEU A 70 7.62 -9.54 -2.64
N PHE A 71 8.58 -10.14 -3.32
CA PHE A 71 8.78 -10.02 -4.75
C PHE A 71 8.90 -11.40 -5.39
N GLU A 72 8.26 -11.58 -6.54
CA GLU A 72 8.38 -12.79 -7.36
C GLU A 72 8.97 -12.49 -8.74
N GLY A 73 9.60 -13.50 -9.33
CA GLY A 73 10.15 -13.43 -10.67
C GLY A 73 11.36 -14.34 -10.84
N GLU A 74 11.81 -14.45 -12.09
CA GLU A 74 13.04 -15.16 -12.42
C GLU A 74 14.23 -14.55 -11.68
N ASP A 75 15.02 -15.41 -11.02
CA ASP A 75 16.18 -15.01 -10.22
C ASP A 75 15.89 -13.92 -9.17
N ALA A 76 14.68 -13.90 -8.58
CA ALA A 76 14.25 -12.85 -7.66
C ALA A 76 15.26 -12.50 -6.56
N THR A 77 15.90 -13.50 -5.94
CA THR A 77 16.92 -13.27 -4.91
C THR A 77 18.11 -12.50 -5.47
N LYS A 78 18.61 -12.86 -6.66
CA LYS A 78 19.75 -12.18 -7.29
C LYS A 78 19.37 -10.75 -7.70
N ARG A 79 18.24 -10.58 -8.39
CA ARG A 79 17.77 -9.26 -8.84
C ARG A 79 17.54 -8.30 -7.67
N LEU A 80 16.97 -8.79 -6.56
CA LEU A 80 16.85 -7.98 -5.34
C LEU A 80 18.22 -7.58 -4.79
N ARG A 81 19.17 -8.52 -4.69
CA ARG A 81 20.53 -8.20 -4.22
C ARG A 81 21.22 -7.17 -5.10
N ASP A 82 21.04 -7.23 -6.42
CA ASP A 82 21.66 -6.28 -7.35
C ASP A 82 21.12 -4.85 -7.12
N VAL A 83 19.82 -4.70 -6.88
CA VAL A 83 19.21 -3.39 -6.54
C VAL A 83 19.56 -2.94 -5.12
N ILE A 84 19.55 -3.86 -4.17
CA ILE A 84 19.87 -3.58 -2.77
C ILE A 84 21.33 -3.15 -2.63
N GLY A 85 22.24 -3.80 -3.37
CA GLY A 85 23.67 -3.58 -3.32
C GLY A 85 24.37 -4.39 -2.24
N PRO A 86 25.71 -4.49 -2.32
CA PRO A 86 26.53 -5.15 -1.31
C PRO A 86 26.61 -4.32 -0.03
N ILE A 87 27.00 -4.96 1.08
CA ILE A 87 27.54 -4.24 2.24
C ILE A 87 28.98 -3.84 1.88
N SER A 88 29.28 -2.55 1.93
CA SER A 88 30.59 -2.01 1.55
C SER A 88 30.87 -0.75 2.35
N ASP A 89 32.14 -0.51 2.64
CA ASP A 89 32.75 0.70 3.17
C ASP A 89 32.95 1.80 2.10
N HIS A 90 32.61 1.52 0.83
CA HIS A 90 32.70 2.48 -0.26
C HIS A 90 31.33 3.09 -0.58
N LEU A 91 31.27 4.42 -0.63
CA LEU A 91 30.08 5.18 -1.03
C LEU A 91 29.70 4.88 -2.49
N LYS A 92 28.46 4.41 -2.71
CA LYS A 92 27.90 4.11 -4.05
C LYS A 92 26.44 4.58 -4.17
N GLY A 93 26.16 5.55 -5.04
CA GLY A 93 24.81 6.15 -5.13
C GLY A 93 23.75 5.34 -5.90
N ASP A 94 24.14 4.26 -6.58
CA ASP A 94 23.31 3.51 -7.53
C ASP A 94 22.46 2.39 -6.90
N THR A 95 22.86 1.90 -5.73
CA THR A 95 22.14 0.85 -4.98
C THR A 95 21.34 1.42 -3.81
N VAL A 96 20.42 0.63 -3.25
CA VAL A 96 19.67 1.05 -2.05
C VAL A 96 20.61 1.26 -0.86
N ARG A 97 21.50 0.29 -0.58
CA ARG A 97 22.46 0.36 0.54
C ARG A 97 23.40 1.52 0.39
N GLY A 98 23.96 1.76 -0.78
CA GLY A 98 24.92 2.86 -0.90
C GLY A 98 24.28 4.26 -0.88
N THR A 99 22.94 4.37 -0.97
CA THR A 99 22.22 5.65 -0.78
C THR A 99 21.64 5.83 0.61
N TYR A 100 21.12 4.76 1.22
CA TYR A 100 20.37 4.83 2.48
C TYR A 100 20.99 4.04 3.63
N GLY A 101 21.96 3.20 3.33
CA GLY A 101 22.73 2.46 4.32
C GLY A 101 23.99 3.20 4.70
N ASP A 102 24.60 2.76 5.78
CA ASP A 102 25.83 3.33 6.31
C ASP A 102 26.68 2.22 6.94
N PHE A 103 27.99 2.36 6.86
CA PHE A 103 28.95 1.40 7.38
C PHE A 103 30.24 2.13 7.75
N VAL A 104 30.44 2.32 9.05
CA VAL A 104 31.60 3.04 9.59
C VAL A 104 32.51 2.06 10.30
N CYS A 105 33.76 2.01 9.87
CA CYS A 105 34.82 1.25 10.52
C CYS A 105 35.72 2.19 11.33
N GLY A 106 36.10 1.75 12.52
CA GLY A 106 37.14 2.37 13.33
C GLY A 106 38.54 2.14 12.75
N ALA A 107 39.53 2.82 13.33
CA ALA A 107 40.94 2.71 12.90
C ALA A 107 41.52 1.28 13.00
N SER A 108 40.97 0.44 13.88
CA SER A 108 41.33 -0.97 14.04
C SER A 108 40.68 -1.90 13.00
N GLY A 109 39.75 -1.39 12.18
CA GLY A 109 38.95 -2.17 11.24
C GLY A 109 37.66 -2.77 11.82
N ASP A 110 37.37 -2.50 13.10
CA ASP A 110 36.12 -2.89 13.76
C ASP A 110 34.94 -2.04 13.27
N VAL A 111 33.75 -2.62 13.19
CA VAL A 111 32.53 -1.91 12.76
C VAL A 111 31.98 -1.10 13.93
N GLU A 112 32.09 0.23 13.86
CA GLU A 112 31.59 1.16 14.88
C GLU A 112 30.10 1.49 14.68
N TYR A 113 29.66 1.59 13.42
CA TYR A 113 28.27 1.86 13.09
C TYR A 113 27.85 1.13 11.82
N PHE A 114 26.62 0.64 11.81
CA PHE A 114 26.04 -0.06 10.67
C PHE A 114 24.55 0.18 10.54
N GLU A 115 24.13 0.61 9.36
CA GLU A 115 22.75 0.73 8.92
C GLU A 115 22.59 -0.03 7.59
N PRO A 116 21.92 -1.20 7.57
CA PRO A 116 21.78 -1.99 6.36
C PRO A 116 20.77 -1.38 5.37
N ALA A 117 19.91 -0.46 5.78
CA ALA A 117 18.71 0.05 5.09
C ALA A 117 17.64 -1.01 4.76
N VAL A 118 18.04 -2.18 4.27
CA VAL A 118 17.20 -3.32 3.91
C VAL A 118 17.85 -4.61 4.42
N LEU A 119 17.04 -5.44 5.09
CA LEU A 119 17.38 -6.83 5.40
C LEU A 119 16.90 -7.72 4.26
N SER A 120 17.77 -8.56 3.73
CA SER A 120 17.46 -9.48 2.63
C SER A 120 18.30 -10.75 2.75
N ALA A 121 17.75 -11.88 2.30
CA ALA A 121 18.48 -13.14 2.26
C ALA A 121 19.68 -13.09 1.32
N ALA A 122 20.77 -13.76 1.72
CA ALA A 122 22.00 -13.83 0.92
C ALA A 122 21.87 -14.76 -0.29
N ASP A 123 21.05 -15.82 -0.20
CA ASP A 123 20.88 -16.85 -1.23
C ASP A 123 19.47 -17.48 -1.18
N PRO A 124 19.06 -18.23 -2.21
CA PRO A 124 17.72 -18.83 -2.26
C PRO A 124 17.40 -19.78 -1.11
N GLY A 125 18.39 -20.52 -0.59
CA GLY A 125 18.18 -21.44 0.53
C GLY A 125 17.88 -20.69 1.83
N MET A 126 18.61 -19.61 2.08
CA MET A 126 18.35 -18.71 3.22
C MET A 126 17.04 -17.94 3.05
N SER A 127 16.69 -17.55 1.81
CA SER A 127 15.41 -16.94 1.49
C SER A 127 14.26 -17.87 1.90
N LYS A 128 14.34 -19.16 1.56
CA LYS A 128 13.34 -20.16 1.95
C LYS A 128 13.19 -20.27 3.47
N LYS A 129 14.30 -20.33 4.22
CA LYS A 129 14.27 -20.38 5.70
C LYS A 129 13.62 -19.12 6.31
N GLN A 130 14.01 -17.94 5.82
CA GLN A 130 13.47 -16.67 6.32
C GLN A 130 12.00 -16.47 5.96
N LEU A 131 11.58 -16.91 4.77
CA LEU A 131 10.17 -16.94 4.37
C LEU A 131 9.35 -17.86 5.28
N ALA A 132 9.83 -19.08 5.55
CA ALA A 132 9.17 -20.00 6.48
C ALA A 132 8.98 -19.38 7.88
N LEU A 133 10.01 -18.71 8.39
CA LEU A 133 9.93 -18.01 9.67
C LEU A 133 8.92 -16.84 9.64
N LEU A 134 8.92 -16.06 8.56
CA LEU A 134 7.93 -14.99 8.38
C LEU A 134 6.49 -15.52 8.34
N ALA A 135 6.27 -16.68 7.69
CA ALA A 135 4.97 -17.34 7.62
C ALA A 135 4.51 -17.84 9.00
N GLU A 136 5.40 -18.46 9.77
CA GLU A 136 5.14 -18.96 11.13
C GLU A 136 4.67 -17.82 12.06
N TYR A 137 5.35 -16.66 12.01
CA TYR A 137 5.07 -15.51 12.87
C TYR A 137 4.11 -14.48 12.24
N ALA A 138 3.51 -14.77 11.08
CA ALA A 138 2.68 -13.81 10.34
C ALA A 138 1.46 -13.32 11.12
N GLU A 139 0.92 -14.17 12.01
CA GLU A 139 -0.24 -13.88 12.86
C GLU A 139 0.15 -13.26 14.20
N SER A 140 1.23 -13.74 14.83
CA SER A 140 1.63 -13.27 16.16
C SER A 140 2.30 -11.89 16.10
N ASP A 141 3.16 -11.70 15.10
CA ASP A 141 4.06 -10.55 15.02
C ASP A 141 3.64 -9.60 13.89
N GLY A 142 2.89 -10.09 12.91
CA GLY A 142 2.49 -9.35 11.71
C GLY A 142 1.05 -8.82 11.72
N GLY A 143 0.78 -7.83 10.85
CA GLY A 143 -0.57 -7.36 10.53
C GLY A 143 -0.80 -5.90 10.91
N VAL A 144 -1.89 -5.62 11.64
CA VAL A 144 -2.28 -4.28 12.09
C VAL A 144 -1.63 -3.98 13.46
N LEU A 145 -0.66 -3.08 13.47
CA LEU A 145 0.24 -2.80 14.60
C LEU A 145 -0.13 -1.55 15.40
N GLU A 146 -1.41 -1.21 15.49
CA GLU A 146 -1.87 -0.03 16.24
C GLU A 146 -1.42 -0.06 17.71
N ARG A 147 -1.37 -1.27 18.31
CA ARG A 147 -0.95 -1.52 19.70
C ARG A 147 0.53 -1.23 19.98
N VAL A 148 1.37 -1.22 18.94
CA VAL A 148 2.82 -1.08 19.08
C VAL A 148 3.24 0.38 19.13
N VAL A 149 2.41 1.27 18.56
CA VAL A 149 2.66 2.70 18.57
C VAL A 149 2.07 3.30 19.84
N LYS A 150 2.95 3.81 20.71
CA LYS A 150 2.58 4.48 21.95
C LYS A 150 2.41 5.98 21.71
N PHE A 151 1.43 6.57 22.37
CA PHE A 151 1.18 8.01 22.36
C PHE A 151 1.20 8.56 23.79
N PRO A 152 1.50 9.85 24.00
CA PRO A 152 1.42 10.48 25.31
C PRO A 152 0.03 10.34 25.95
N ALA A 153 -0.04 10.39 27.28
CA ALA A 153 -1.31 10.35 28.00
C ALA A 153 -2.24 11.50 27.55
N GLY A 154 -3.50 11.18 27.25
CA GLY A 154 -4.49 12.15 26.78
C GLY A 154 -4.55 12.34 25.26
N ALA A 155 -3.57 11.82 24.51
CA ALA A 155 -3.62 11.82 23.04
C ALA A 155 -4.82 11.02 22.52
N LYS A 156 -5.42 11.49 21.42
CA LYS A 156 -6.56 10.83 20.76
C LYS A 156 -6.17 10.40 19.34
N PRO A 157 -5.35 9.34 19.20
CA PRO A 157 -4.87 8.92 17.89
C PRO A 157 -5.98 8.31 17.05
N GLU A 158 -6.08 8.78 15.81
CA GLU A 158 -6.92 8.22 14.76
C GLU A 158 -6.11 7.26 13.91
N THR A 159 -6.80 6.36 13.20
CA THR A 159 -6.18 5.55 12.15
C THR A 159 -6.98 5.70 10.87
N THR A 160 -6.34 6.20 9.81
CA THR A 160 -6.94 6.38 8.49
C THR A 160 -6.43 5.33 7.50
N LEU A 161 -7.28 4.94 6.54
CA LEU A 161 -6.88 4.09 5.42
C LEU A 161 -6.44 4.95 4.24
N VAL A 162 -5.33 4.56 3.62
CA VAL A 162 -4.88 5.04 2.32
C VAL A 162 -4.81 3.86 1.36
N ILE A 163 -5.35 4.01 0.16
CA ILE A 163 -5.18 3.04 -0.93
C ILE A 163 -4.43 3.71 -2.05
N LEU A 164 -3.25 3.18 -2.40
CA LEU A 164 -2.61 3.51 -3.66
C LEU A 164 -3.25 2.67 -4.77
N LYS A 165 -3.79 3.36 -5.77
CA LYS A 165 -4.61 2.79 -6.83
C LYS A 165 -3.76 1.98 -7.83
N PRO A 166 -4.39 1.14 -8.68
CA PRO A 166 -3.65 0.22 -9.55
C PRO A 166 -2.64 0.86 -10.50
N ASP A 167 -2.92 2.06 -10.99
CA ASP A 167 -2.02 2.83 -11.84
C ASP A 167 -0.69 3.18 -11.16
N SER A 168 -0.70 3.39 -9.83
CA SER A 168 0.54 3.60 -9.05
C SER A 168 1.42 2.34 -9.01
N LEU A 169 0.84 1.14 -9.12
CA LEU A 169 1.52 -0.15 -8.94
C LEU A 169 1.88 -0.87 -10.24
N ARG A 170 1.74 -0.20 -11.39
CA ARG A 170 2.24 -0.72 -12.66
C ARG A 170 3.72 -1.07 -12.53
N ARG A 171 4.13 -2.18 -13.14
CA ARG A 171 5.51 -2.68 -13.09
C ARG A 171 6.50 -1.57 -13.48
N GLY A 172 7.58 -1.42 -12.70
CA GLY A 172 8.60 -0.39 -12.92
C GLY A 172 8.26 0.99 -12.33
N SER A 173 7.08 1.16 -11.72
CA SER A 173 6.69 2.43 -11.10
C SER A 173 7.38 2.66 -9.76
N SER A 174 8.04 3.81 -9.60
CA SER A 174 8.55 4.29 -8.31
C SER A 174 7.49 5.04 -7.48
N ARG A 175 6.31 5.32 -8.07
CA ARG A 175 5.25 6.15 -7.47
C ARG A 175 4.84 5.71 -6.07
N PRO A 176 4.68 4.41 -5.76
CA PRO A 176 4.26 4.01 -4.42
C PRO A 176 5.24 4.48 -3.35
N GLY A 177 6.54 4.34 -3.60
CA GLY A 177 7.58 4.83 -2.70
C GLY A 177 7.56 6.36 -2.56
N ASN A 178 7.38 7.09 -3.66
CA ASN A 178 7.37 8.55 -3.63
C ASN A 178 6.13 9.10 -2.93
N ILE A 179 4.96 8.48 -3.12
CA ILE A 179 3.71 8.87 -2.45
C ILE A 179 3.82 8.61 -0.94
N ILE A 180 4.38 7.47 -0.54
CA ILE A 180 4.66 7.16 0.87
C ILE A 180 5.62 8.19 1.47
N ASP A 181 6.66 8.62 0.72
CA ASP A 181 7.58 9.68 1.15
C ASP A 181 6.85 11.01 1.40
N MET A 182 5.93 11.40 0.50
CA MET A 182 5.11 12.60 0.69
C MET A 182 4.23 12.51 1.96
N PHE A 183 3.61 11.35 2.22
CA PHE A 183 2.84 11.13 3.44
C PHE A 183 3.70 11.06 4.71
N SER A 184 4.96 10.64 4.62
CA SER A 184 5.86 10.57 5.78
C SER A 184 6.06 11.93 6.46
N ARG A 185 5.95 13.02 5.70
CA ARG A 185 6.04 14.41 6.18
C ARG A 185 4.91 14.83 7.12
N THR A 186 3.88 13.99 7.29
CA THR A 186 2.80 14.22 8.26
C THR A 186 3.21 13.88 9.70
N GLY A 187 4.31 13.15 9.90
CA GLY A 187 4.71 12.60 11.19
C GLY A 187 3.85 11.43 11.66
N LEU A 188 2.96 10.91 10.81
CA LEU A 188 2.12 9.76 11.14
C LEU A 188 2.90 8.44 11.03
N TYR A 189 2.43 7.46 11.78
CA TYR A 189 3.01 6.13 11.79
C TYR A 189 2.27 5.20 10.84
N ILE A 190 2.99 4.51 9.95
CA ILE A 190 2.40 3.39 9.21
C ILE A 190 2.23 2.21 10.17
N VAL A 191 1.00 1.73 10.32
CA VAL A 191 0.65 0.64 11.26
C VAL A 191 0.15 -0.62 10.56
N ALA A 192 -0.11 -0.58 9.26
CA ALA A 192 -0.34 -1.77 8.45
C ALA A 192 -0.06 -1.49 6.98
N ALA A 193 0.26 -2.55 6.25
CA ALA A 193 0.40 -2.55 4.81
C ALA A 193 -0.16 -3.89 4.29
N LYS A 194 -0.91 -3.85 3.19
CA LYS A 194 -1.42 -5.03 2.49
C LYS A 194 -1.49 -4.75 1.00
N LEU A 195 -0.90 -5.63 0.20
CA LEU A 195 -1.14 -5.65 -1.24
C LEU A 195 -2.43 -6.43 -1.49
N LEU A 196 -3.42 -5.79 -2.10
CA LEU A 196 -4.76 -6.32 -2.26
C LEU A 196 -5.16 -6.35 -3.73
N ARG A 197 -5.72 -7.48 -4.16
CA ARG A 197 -6.45 -7.61 -5.42
C ARG A 197 -7.94 -7.56 -5.11
N MET A 198 -8.53 -6.37 -5.11
CA MET A 198 -9.93 -6.19 -4.71
C MET A 198 -10.84 -7.06 -5.59
N SER A 199 -11.71 -7.83 -4.94
CA SER A 199 -12.79 -8.52 -5.62
C SER A 199 -13.87 -7.53 -6.07
N VAL A 200 -14.73 -7.93 -7.02
CA VAL A 200 -15.87 -7.10 -7.45
C VAL A 200 -16.79 -6.80 -6.27
N ALA A 201 -17.06 -7.79 -5.40
CA ALA A 201 -17.88 -7.60 -4.21
C ALA A 201 -17.27 -6.56 -3.24
N GLN A 202 -15.96 -6.64 -2.96
CA GLN A 202 -15.29 -5.66 -2.10
C GLN A 202 -15.33 -4.26 -2.70
N ALA A 203 -15.06 -4.11 -4.00
CA ALA A 203 -15.10 -2.81 -4.65
C ALA A 203 -16.51 -2.22 -4.71
N GLU A 204 -17.53 -3.03 -4.98
CA GLU A 204 -18.94 -2.60 -4.92
C GLU A 204 -19.35 -2.13 -3.52
N GLU A 205 -18.92 -2.85 -2.48
CA GLU A 205 -19.18 -2.46 -1.08
C GLU A 205 -18.41 -1.20 -0.68
N PHE A 206 -17.13 -1.12 -1.05
CA PHE A 206 -16.24 -0.01 -0.71
C PHE A 206 -16.72 1.32 -1.29
N TYR A 207 -17.04 1.32 -2.59
CA TYR A 207 -17.40 2.54 -3.32
C TYR A 207 -18.89 2.84 -3.32
N ARG A 208 -19.74 2.04 -2.65
CA ARG A 208 -21.19 2.24 -2.61
C ARG A 208 -21.62 3.70 -2.33
N PRO A 209 -21.03 4.43 -1.35
CA PRO A 209 -21.40 5.83 -1.12
C PRO A 209 -21.18 6.75 -2.33
N VAL A 210 -20.20 6.43 -3.19
CA VAL A 210 -19.93 7.18 -4.42
C VAL A 210 -21.03 6.98 -5.46
N ARG A 211 -21.64 5.78 -5.53
CA ARG A 211 -22.79 5.52 -6.39
C ARG A 211 -23.97 6.40 -6.00
N GLU A 212 -24.28 6.46 -4.70
CA GLU A 212 -25.38 7.29 -4.17
C GLU A 212 -25.14 8.77 -4.52
N MET A 213 -23.91 9.26 -4.31
CA MET A 213 -23.54 10.61 -4.73
C MET A 213 -23.72 10.86 -6.25
N PHE A 214 -23.48 9.85 -7.10
CA PHE A 214 -23.67 10.00 -8.55
C PHE A 214 -25.13 10.14 -8.95
N VAL A 215 -26.05 9.43 -8.28
CA VAL A 215 -27.49 9.55 -8.55
C VAL A 215 -27.94 11.01 -8.34
N ASP A 216 -27.46 11.65 -7.28
CA ASP A 216 -27.82 13.02 -6.95
C ASP A 216 -27.11 14.05 -7.82
N LYS A 217 -25.78 13.95 -7.96
CA LYS A 217 -24.96 15.00 -8.59
C LYS A 217 -24.92 14.95 -10.11
N LEU A 218 -25.24 13.81 -10.73
CA LEU A 218 -25.15 13.67 -12.18
C LEU A 218 -26.48 13.90 -12.88
N ARG A 219 -27.60 14.06 -12.16
CA ARG A 219 -28.93 14.31 -12.75
C ARG A 219 -28.90 15.44 -13.77
N ASP A 220 -28.36 16.60 -13.40
CA ASP A 220 -28.34 17.77 -14.28
C ASP A 220 -27.39 17.59 -15.47
N ARG A 221 -26.29 16.84 -15.27
CA ARG A 221 -25.40 16.46 -16.38
C ARG A 221 -26.08 15.50 -17.36
N VAL A 222 -26.92 14.60 -16.86
CA VAL A 222 -27.74 13.71 -17.70
C VAL A 222 -28.75 14.54 -18.49
N ALA A 223 -29.45 15.49 -17.85
CA ALA A 223 -30.35 16.42 -18.53
C ALA A 223 -29.64 17.19 -19.67
N ALA A 224 -28.46 17.75 -19.39
CA ALA A 224 -27.67 18.47 -20.38
C ALA A 224 -27.23 17.60 -21.56
N LYS A 225 -26.80 16.35 -21.29
CA LYS A 225 -26.44 15.38 -22.35
C LYS A 225 -27.63 14.98 -23.20
N ILE A 226 -28.80 14.76 -22.58
CA ILE A 226 -30.05 14.45 -23.31
C ILE A 226 -30.44 15.64 -24.20
N ALA A 227 -30.41 16.86 -23.66
CA ALA A 227 -30.72 18.07 -24.41
C ALA A 227 -29.81 18.22 -25.63
N ALA A 228 -28.49 18.10 -25.45
CA ALA A 228 -27.52 18.18 -26.54
C ALA A 228 -27.72 17.07 -27.58
N ALA A 229 -28.00 15.83 -27.15
CA ALA A 229 -28.25 14.71 -28.06
C ALA A 229 -29.54 14.91 -28.88
N LEU A 230 -30.65 15.31 -28.23
CA LEU A 230 -31.92 15.55 -28.92
C LEU A 230 -31.81 16.72 -29.91
N GLN A 231 -31.20 17.83 -29.50
CA GLN A 231 -31.02 19.00 -30.36
C GLN A 231 -30.11 18.72 -31.56
N SER A 232 -29.20 17.75 -31.46
CA SER A 232 -28.35 17.34 -32.58
C SER A 232 -29.07 16.48 -33.63
N GLN A 233 -30.23 15.89 -33.28
CA GLN A 233 -30.94 14.92 -34.12
C GLN A 233 -32.33 15.39 -34.55
N PHE A 234 -32.91 16.38 -33.86
CA PHE A 234 -34.28 16.83 -34.08
C PHE A 234 -34.37 18.35 -34.06
N ASP A 235 -35.27 18.90 -34.88
CA ASP A 235 -35.48 20.35 -35.03
C ASP A 235 -36.52 20.94 -34.06
N PHE A 236 -36.96 20.17 -33.05
CA PHE A 236 -37.93 20.63 -32.06
C PHE A 236 -37.25 21.06 -30.75
N GLU A 237 -37.81 22.08 -30.10
CA GLU A 237 -37.39 22.46 -28.75
C GLU A 237 -37.94 21.47 -27.73
N THR A 238 -37.09 21.02 -26.80
CA THR A 238 -37.49 20.12 -25.72
C THR A 238 -37.71 20.95 -24.43
N PRO A 239 -38.93 21.02 -23.89
CA PRO A 239 -39.20 21.76 -22.66
C PRO A 239 -38.35 21.25 -21.47
N GLU A 240 -37.95 22.16 -20.58
CA GLU A 240 -37.13 21.84 -19.40
C GLU A 240 -37.80 20.81 -18.49
N SER A 241 -39.13 20.85 -18.36
CA SER A 241 -39.91 19.87 -17.59
C SER A 241 -39.82 18.46 -18.18
N THR A 242 -39.76 18.33 -19.50
CA THR A 242 -39.59 17.05 -20.20
C THR A 242 -38.16 16.53 -20.01
N LEU A 243 -37.14 17.39 -20.17
CA LEU A 243 -35.75 17.04 -19.91
C LEU A 243 -35.53 16.58 -18.47
N GLY A 244 -36.15 17.26 -17.51
CA GLY A 244 -36.12 16.88 -16.10
C GLY A 244 -36.68 15.49 -15.85
N ARG A 245 -37.85 15.17 -16.45
CA ARG A 245 -38.46 13.83 -16.37
C ARG A 245 -37.56 12.75 -16.98
N MET A 246 -36.96 13.01 -18.15
CA MET A 246 -36.04 12.07 -18.79
C MET A 246 -34.77 11.86 -17.95
N ALA A 247 -34.23 12.94 -17.37
CA ALA A 247 -33.09 12.86 -16.48
C ALA A 247 -33.39 12.06 -15.21
N ASP A 248 -34.58 12.22 -14.63
CA ASP A 248 -35.01 11.43 -13.48
C ASP A 248 -35.15 9.93 -13.80
N LEU A 249 -35.57 9.57 -15.01
CA LEU A 249 -35.61 8.18 -15.46
C LEU A 249 -34.22 7.58 -15.70
N LEU A 250 -33.25 8.39 -16.11
CA LEU A 250 -31.93 7.93 -16.56
C LEU A 250 -30.81 8.14 -15.53
N LYS A 251 -31.04 8.89 -14.45
CA LYS A 251 -29.99 9.19 -13.44
C LYS A 251 -29.45 7.93 -12.77
N GLU A 252 -30.31 6.98 -12.43
CA GLU A 252 -29.90 5.72 -11.80
C GLU A 252 -29.11 4.81 -12.76
N PRO A 253 -29.63 4.49 -13.97
CA PRO A 253 -28.84 3.75 -14.97
C PRO A 253 -27.49 4.41 -15.31
N ASN A 254 -27.46 5.74 -15.40
CA ASN A 254 -26.21 6.46 -15.64
C ASN A 254 -25.25 6.37 -14.45
N ALA A 255 -25.74 6.53 -13.22
CA ALA A 255 -24.94 6.36 -12.02
C ALA A 255 -24.36 4.94 -11.92
N ASP A 256 -25.14 3.91 -12.27
CA ASP A 256 -24.67 2.52 -12.35
C ASP A 256 -23.55 2.36 -13.38
N CYS A 257 -23.68 2.98 -14.55
CA CYS A 257 -22.64 2.96 -15.57
C CYS A 257 -21.33 3.62 -15.08
N GLU A 258 -21.40 4.80 -14.46
CA GLU A 258 -20.21 5.46 -13.91
C GLU A 258 -19.60 4.68 -12.74
N PHE A 259 -20.45 4.10 -11.90
CA PHE A 259 -20.03 3.25 -10.79
C PHE A 259 -19.30 1.99 -11.27
N ARG A 260 -19.82 1.31 -12.30
CA ARG A 260 -19.17 0.15 -12.91
C ARG A 260 -17.77 0.47 -13.43
N LYS A 261 -17.53 1.68 -13.96
CA LYS A 261 -16.18 2.09 -14.39
C LYS A 261 -15.20 2.14 -13.23
N ILE A 262 -15.62 2.64 -12.06
CA ILE A 262 -14.77 2.66 -10.85
C ILE A 262 -14.45 1.23 -10.42
N VAL A 263 -15.46 0.37 -10.33
CA VAL A 263 -15.27 -1.03 -9.93
C VAL A 263 -14.33 -1.73 -10.91
N LYS A 264 -14.56 -1.60 -12.22
CA LYS A 264 -13.69 -2.17 -13.26
C LYS A 264 -12.26 -1.64 -13.18
N TYR A 265 -12.08 -0.35 -12.92
CA TYR A 265 -10.76 0.25 -12.77
C TYR A 265 -10.01 -0.31 -11.55
N MET A 266 -10.69 -0.49 -10.42
CA MET A 266 -10.07 -0.97 -9.18
C MET A 266 -9.83 -2.49 -9.17
N THR A 267 -10.64 -3.26 -9.88
CA THR A 267 -10.56 -4.73 -9.88
C THR A 267 -9.94 -5.30 -11.15
N GLY A 268 -9.93 -4.55 -12.26
CA GLY A 268 -9.62 -5.06 -13.60
C GLY A 268 -10.71 -5.95 -14.21
N VAL A 269 -11.84 -6.12 -13.52
CA VAL A 269 -12.93 -7.03 -13.91
C VAL A 269 -14.19 -6.22 -14.15
N ASP A 270 -14.83 -6.44 -15.31
CA ASP A 270 -16.10 -5.80 -15.61
C ASP A 270 -17.21 -6.38 -14.72
N PRO A 271 -17.89 -5.59 -13.87
CA PRO A 271 -18.94 -6.11 -13.01
C PRO A 271 -20.09 -6.75 -13.81
N ALA A 272 -20.30 -6.31 -15.06
CA ALA A 272 -21.33 -6.87 -15.94
C ALA A 272 -20.99 -8.27 -16.47
N SER A 273 -19.72 -8.68 -16.45
CA SER A 273 -19.28 -10.00 -16.89
C SER A 273 -19.31 -11.05 -15.77
N VAL A 274 -19.73 -10.70 -14.56
CA VAL A 274 -19.72 -11.58 -13.38
C VAL A 274 -21.14 -11.76 -12.86
N TRP A 275 -21.68 -12.97 -12.97
CA TRP A 275 -23.12 -13.20 -12.76
C TRP A 275 -23.44 -13.92 -11.44
N SER A 276 -22.46 -14.58 -10.81
CA SER A 276 -22.65 -15.25 -9.52
C SER A 276 -21.99 -14.51 -8.35
N ALA A 277 -22.61 -14.61 -7.16
CA ALA A 277 -22.05 -14.06 -5.93
C ALA A 277 -20.70 -14.70 -5.54
N SER A 278 -20.48 -15.96 -5.92
CA SER A 278 -19.21 -16.67 -5.69
C SER A 278 -18.09 -16.08 -6.56
N GLU A 279 -18.35 -15.83 -7.84
CA GLU A 279 -17.36 -15.22 -8.73
C GLU A 279 -17.04 -13.78 -8.33
N LYS A 280 -18.03 -13.01 -7.86
CA LYS A 280 -17.79 -11.64 -7.38
C LYS A 280 -16.83 -11.57 -6.19
N LYS A 281 -16.66 -12.66 -5.42
CA LYS A 281 -15.72 -12.75 -4.30
C LYS A 281 -14.31 -13.18 -4.70
N LYS A 282 -14.09 -13.61 -5.94
CA LYS A 282 -12.76 -13.98 -6.42
C LYS A 282 -11.87 -12.72 -6.50
N PRO A 283 -10.56 -12.83 -6.22
CA PRO A 283 -9.63 -11.71 -6.36
C PRO A 283 -9.65 -11.11 -7.77
N GLY A 284 -9.52 -9.79 -7.86
CA GLY A 284 -9.43 -9.08 -9.14
C GLY A 284 -8.08 -9.25 -9.86
N ALA A 285 -8.02 -8.75 -11.09
CA ALA A 285 -6.82 -8.70 -11.93
C ALA A 285 -5.88 -7.52 -11.60
N GLU A 286 -6.38 -6.47 -10.96
CA GLU A 286 -5.59 -5.29 -10.59
C GLU A 286 -5.12 -5.32 -9.13
N LYS A 287 -3.94 -4.75 -8.86
CA LYS A 287 -3.33 -4.68 -7.52
C LYS A 287 -3.47 -3.27 -6.96
N CYS A 288 -3.81 -3.13 -5.69
CA CYS A 288 -3.76 -1.87 -4.94
C CYS A 288 -2.97 -2.06 -3.64
N LEU A 289 -2.34 -1.00 -3.13
CA LEU A 289 -1.57 -1.06 -1.87
C LEU A 289 -2.37 -0.32 -0.81
N CYS A 290 -2.89 -1.07 0.15
CA CYS A 290 -3.60 -0.54 1.30
C CYS A 290 -2.59 -0.28 2.44
N LEU A 291 -2.62 0.93 3.00
CA LEU A 291 -1.76 1.37 4.10
C LEU A 291 -2.65 1.96 5.20
N LEU A 292 -2.30 1.70 6.46
CA LEU A 292 -2.92 2.39 7.59
C LEU A 292 -1.93 3.38 8.20
N TYR A 293 -2.36 4.62 8.33
CA TYR A 293 -1.61 5.68 9.00
C TYR A 293 -2.28 6.04 10.33
N ARG A 294 -1.50 6.06 11.41
CA ARG A 294 -1.97 6.31 12.77
C ARG A 294 -1.28 7.50 13.41
N GLY A 295 -2.07 8.33 14.08
CA GLY A 295 -1.60 9.48 14.85
C GLY A 295 -2.72 10.49 15.11
N GLU A 296 -2.40 11.59 15.77
CA GLU A 296 -3.39 12.66 16.00
C GLU A 296 -3.71 13.38 14.69
N ASN A 297 -5.00 13.59 14.44
CA ASN A 297 -5.57 14.17 13.22
C ASN A 297 -5.08 13.44 11.97
N ALA A 298 -5.00 12.10 12.02
CA ALA A 298 -4.43 11.31 10.93
C ALA A 298 -5.23 11.46 9.64
N ILE A 299 -6.56 11.53 9.75
CA ILE A 299 -7.46 11.68 8.61
C ILE A 299 -7.17 13.00 7.89
N ASP A 300 -7.22 14.12 8.61
CA ASP A 300 -7.04 15.45 8.04
C ASP A 300 -5.63 15.63 7.45
N LYS A 301 -4.59 15.23 8.18
CA LYS A 301 -3.20 15.32 7.72
C LYS A 301 -2.95 14.56 6.42
N ILE A 302 -3.52 13.35 6.30
CA ILE A 302 -3.40 12.57 5.06
C ILE A 302 -4.18 13.24 3.93
N ARG A 303 -5.41 13.72 4.18
CA ARG A 303 -6.24 14.37 3.16
C ARG A 303 -5.63 15.67 2.64
N GLU A 304 -5.04 16.46 3.52
CA GLU A 304 -4.30 17.67 3.18
C GLU A 304 -3.14 17.34 2.24
N ARG A 305 -2.32 16.34 2.58
CA ARG A 305 -1.21 15.89 1.70
C ARG A 305 -1.67 15.21 0.42
N LEU A 306 -2.84 14.59 0.44
CA LEU A 306 -3.42 13.94 -0.73
C LEU A 306 -3.94 14.97 -1.75
N GLY A 307 -4.54 16.07 -1.28
CA GLY A 307 -5.12 17.12 -2.11
C GLY A 307 -6.53 16.83 -2.61
N ALA A 308 -7.14 17.82 -3.28
CA ALA A 308 -8.51 17.74 -3.79
C ALA A 308 -8.71 16.55 -4.75
N THR A 309 -9.93 16.00 -4.80
CA THR A 309 -10.24 14.79 -5.60
C THR A 309 -9.96 14.97 -7.09
N ASN A 310 -10.18 16.18 -7.64
CA ASN A 310 -9.75 16.54 -8.99
C ASN A 310 -8.29 17.03 -8.93
N PRO A 311 -7.33 16.35 -9.58
CA PRO A 311 -5.93 16.79 -9.68
C PRO A 311 -5.75 18.25 -10.12
N GLU A 312 -6.56 18.74 -11.06
CA GLU A 312 -6.48 20.14 -11.55
C GLU A 312 -6.84 21.18 -10.49
N LYS A 313 -7.57 20.78 -9.45
CA LYS A 313 -7.98 21.62 -8.33
C LYS A 313 -7.16 21.33 -7.06
N ALA A 314 -6.19 20.43 -7.14
CA ALA A 314 -5.36 20.05 -6.01
C ALA A 314 -4.21 21.04 -5.84
N GLU A 315 -3.93 21.43 -4.60
CA GLU A 315 -2.86 22.38 -4.31
C GLU A 315 -1.49 21.84 -4.79
N PRO A 316 -0.62 22.71 -5.33
CA PRO A 316 0.71 22.32 -5.78
C PRO A 316 1.51 21.60 -4.68
N GLY A 317 2.12 20.48 -5.04
CA GLY A 317 2.91 19.66 -4.11
C GLY A 317 2.09 18.68 -3.29
N THR A 318 0.79 18.53 -3.56
CA THR A 318 -0.02 17.40 -3.05
C THR A 318 0.12 16.17 -3.93
N VAL A 319 -0.20 14.99 -3.42
CA VAL A 319 -0.07 13.72 -4.17
C VAL A 319 -0.88 13.77 -5.47
N ARG A 320 -2.13 14.26 -5.41
CA ARG A 320 -3.01 14.34 -6.57
C ARG A 320 -2.56 15.38 -7.57
N SER A 321 -2.00 16.52 -7.15
CA SER A 321 -1.48 17.51 -8.10
C SER A 321 -0.25 17.00 -8.84
N VAL A 322 0.61 16.23 -8.16
CA VAL A 322 1.90 15.77 -8.71
C VAL A 322 1.74 14.54 -9.60
N TYR A 323 0.88 13.59 -9.19
CA TYR A 323 0.79 12.29 -9.86
C TYR A 323 -0.60 11.99 -10.45
N GLY A 324 -1.63 12.75 -10.08
CA GLY A 324 -2.99 12.55 -10.60
C GLY A 324 -3.13 12.97 -12.05
N TYR A 325 -3.94 12.22 -12.81
CA TYR A 325 -4.27 12.54 -14.20
C TYR A 325 -5.69 13.10 -14.34
N ASP A 326 -6.68 12.38 -13.79
CA ASP A 326 -8.09 12.77 -13.80
C ASP A 326 -8.80 12.30 -12.51
N LEU A 327 -10.14 12.44 -12.46
CA LEU A 327 -10.96 12.02 -11.31
C LEU A 327 -10.88 10.51 -11.01
N MET A 328 -10.68 9.68 -12.03
CA MET A 328 -10.56 8.22 -11.90
C MET A 328 -9.13 7.84 -11.48
N GLN A 329 -8.14 8.34 -12.23
CA GLN A 329 -6.70 8.10 -12.08
C GLN A 329 -6.03 9.19 -11.22
N ASN A 330 -6.58 9.42 -10.03
CA ASN A 330 -6.03 10.37 -9.05
C ASN A 330 -5.05 9.70 -8.05
N GLN A 331 -4.49 8.54 -8.41
CA GLN A 331 -3.42 7.78 -7.72
C GLN A 331 -3.73 7.23 -6.33
N ALA A 332 -4.50 7.92 -5.50
CA ALA A 332 -4.78 7.47 -4.15
C ALA A 332 -6.17 7.86 -3.63
N HIS A 333 -6.72 6.96 -2.81
CA HIS A 333 -7.86 7.17 -1.94
C HIS A 333 -7.40 7.33 -0.50
N ALA A 334 -8.11 8.14 0.27
CA ALA A 334 -7.97 8.21 1.72
C ALA A 334 -9.34 8.40 2.36
N SER A 335 -9.55 7.77 3.52
CA SER A 335 -10.79 7.92 4.30
C SER A 335 -11.02 9.39 4.66
N ASP A 336 -12.28 9.78 4.75
CA ASP A 336 -12.75 11.16 5.02
C ASP A 336 -13.33 11.36 6.42
N SER A 337 -13.59 10.28 7.16
CA SER A 337 -13.99 10.30 8.56
C SER A 337 -13.52 9.03 9.28
N THR A 338 -13.59 9.03 10.61
CA THR A 338 -13.25 7.86 11.44
C THR A 338 -14.18 6.69 11.13
N GLU A 339 -15.48 6.94 11.01
CA GLU A 339 -16.50 5.94 10.71
C GLU A 339 -16.25 5.31 9.32
N ASN A 340 -15.89 6.14 8.34
CA ASN A 340 -15.56 5.67 7.01
C ASN A 340 -14.24 4.88 7.01
N ALA A 341 -13.23 5.31 7.77
CA ALA A 341 -12.00 4.55 7.95
C ALA A 341 -12.28 3.16 8.55
N GLU A 342 -13.12 3.05 9.58
CA GLU A 342 -13.48 1.76 10.16
C GLU A 342 -14.20 0.84 9.18
N ARG A 343 -15.19 1.36 8.44
CA ARG A 343 -15.92 0.61 7.41
C ARG A 343 -14.96 0.10 6.34
N GLU A 344 -14.19 1.02 5.75
CA GLU A 344 -13.28 0.75 4.65
C GLU A 344 -12.22 -0.29 5.03
N ARG A 345 -11.66 -0.18 6.24
CA ARG A 345 -10.69 -1.12 6.79
C ARG A 345 -11.22 -2.54 6.91
N LYS A 346 -12.50 -2.72 7.30
CA LYS A 346 -13.14 -4.04 7.36
C LYS A 346 -13.22 -4.67 5.97
N ILE A 347 -13.60 -3.89 4.96
CA ILE A 347 -13.76 -4.37 3.58
C ILE A 347 -12.43 -4.84 2.98
N VAL A 348 -11.33 -4.11 3.25
CA VAL A 348 -9.99 -4.45 2.72
C VAL A 348 -9.22 -5.46 3.58
N GLY A 349 -9.81 -5.96 4.66
CA GLY A 349 -9.18 -6.95 5.55
C GLY A 349 -8.05 -6.36 6.42
N LEU A 350 -8.13 -5.07 6.76
CA LEU A 350 -7.21 -4.37 7.67
C LEU A 350 -7.92 -3.92 8.96
N TRP A 351 -8.86 -4.75 9.42
CA TRP A 351 -9.60 -4.56 10.67
C TRP A 351 -9.23 -5.66 11.67
N LYS A 352 -8.53 -5.27 12.74
CA LYS A 352 -8.06 -6.20 13.80
C LYS A 352 -7.24 -7.37 13.21
N GLU A 353 -7.21 -8.52 13.88
CA GLU A 353 -6.49 -9.71 13.44
C GLU A 353 -7.18 -10.35 12.22
N GLU A 354 -6.39 -10.55 11.16
CA GLU A 354 -6.81 -11.20 9.92
C GLU A 354 -6.78 -12.72 10.09
N LYS A 355 -7.94 -13.39 10.03
CA LYS A 355 -8.06 -14.86 10.09
C LYS A 355 -8.96 -15.38 8.97
N PRO A 356 -8.51 -16.34 8.13
CA PRO A 356 -7.13 -16.87 8.06
C PRO A 356 -6.13 -15.83 7.53
N CYS A 357 -4.84 -15.97 7.87
CA CYS A 357 -3.81 -15.03 7.42
C CYS A 357 -3.45 -15.23 5.94
N GLU A 358 -3.99 -14.40 5.06
CA GLU A 358 -3.71 -14.44 3.61
C GLU A 358 -2.21 -14.29 3.30
N PHE A 359 -1.49 -13.49 4.10
CA PHE A 359 -0.05 -13.30 3.91
C PHE A 359 0.77 -14.56 4.21
N ARG A 360 0.34 -15.35 5.20
CA ARG A 360 0.94 -16.66 5.49
C ARG A 360 0.72 -17.63 4.34
N GLN A 361 -0.52 -17.72 3.85
CA GLN A 361 -0.88 -18.57 2.71
C GLN A 361 -0.11 -18.18 1.44
N LEU A 362 0.07 -16.88 1.22
CA LEU A 362 0.90 -16.37 0.13
C LEU A 362 2.32 -16.91 0.24
N ILE A 363 2.98 -16.76 1.39
CA ILE A 363 4.35 -17.27 1.58
C ILE A 363 4.40 -18.79 1.41
N GLU A 364 3.49 -19.53 2.04
CA GLU A 364 3.42 -20.99 1.96
C GLU A 364 3.26 -21.49 0.51
N SER A 365 2.65 -20.70 -0.38
CA SER A 365 2.56 -21.07 -1.81
C SER A 365 3.90 -21.04 -2.57
N TYR A 366 4.94 -20.39 -2.01
CA TYR A 366 6.30 -20.36 -2.57
C TYR A 366 7.29 -21.30 -1.85
N LEU A 367 6.89 -21.94 -0.75
CA LEU A 367 7.72 -22.87 0.03
C LEU A 367 7.52 -24.31 -0.46
#